data_AF-A0A7T5USR5-F1
#
_entry.id   AF-A0A7T5USR5-F1
#
_cell.length_a   1.000
_cell.length_b   1.000
_cell.length_c   1.000
_cell.angle_alpha   90.00
_cell.angle_beta   90.00
_cell.angle_gamma   90.00
#
_symmetry.space_group_name_H-M   'P 1'
#
loop_
_entity.id
_entity.type
_entity.pdbx_description
1 polymer ?
#
loop_
_entity_poly.entity_id
_entity_poly.type
_entity_poly.pdbx_seq_one_letter_code
_entity_poly.pdbx_strand_id
1 'polypeptide(L)'
;MVKKLSLVFVVLTFSFLVLTVSILKASAIHYDFSQPPNFEPDRNASDKLVYDIAFNSYYHGNVLPDNPLWNLKVIRDRLWILVTTDPAKRSELYLMLADKRLGAASYLFLNKKTDLGISVLTKAEKYLEAAVDSEQEAKMENKINSLDLVYKISSASIFHRQIIEDIMNVTTEQAKPMVVLSLDYPKRIYRETSSYLVAGGMRPIHNPFE
;
A
#
# COMPACT_ATOMS: atom_id res chain seq x y z
N MET A 1 -12.11 -46.30 13.20
CA MET A 1 -11.96 -46.03 11.75
C MET A 1 -11.95 -44.54 11.45
N VAL A 2 -12.93 -43.76 11.96
CA VAL A 2 -13.05 -42.31 11.75
C VAL A 2 -11.82 -41.49 12.18
N LYS A 3 -11.18 -41.80 13.32
CA LYS A 3 -9.98 -41.09 13.78
C LYS A 3 -8.77 -41.25 12.84
N LYS A 4 -8.59 -42.43 12.23
CA LYS A 4 -7.52 -42.68 11.27
C LYS A 4 -7.79 -41.94 9.95
N LEU A 5 -9.05 -41.94 9.51
CA LEU A 5 -9.46 -41.21 8.30
C LEU A 5 -9.31 -39.69 8.45
N SER A 6 -9.65 -39.14 9.62
CA SER A 6 -9.46 -37.72 9.94
C SER A 6 -7.98 -37.33 9.94
N LEU A 7 -7.09 -38.16 10.50
CA LEU A 7 -5.65 -37.90 10.48
C LEU A 7 -5.08 -37.90 9.06
N VAL A 8 -5.49 -38.87 8.22
CA VAL A 8 -5.10 -38.90 6.81
C VAL A 8 -5.57 -37.65 6.07
N PHE A 9 -6.79 -37.19 6.33
CA PHE A 9 -7.33 -35.96 5.72
C PHE A 9 -6.53 -34.71 6.14
N VAL A 10 -6.15 -34.59 7.40
CA VAL A 10 -5.33 -33.47 7.89
C VAL A 10 -3.94 -33.47 7.24
N VAL A 11 -3.29 -34.64 7.13
CA VAL A 11 -1.98 -34.74 6.47
C VAL A 11 -2.09 -34.39 4.99
N LEU A 12 -3.11 -34.91 4.29
CA LEU A 12 -3.31 -34.66 2.86
C LEU A 12 -3.62 -33.19 2.57
N THR A 13 -4.47 -32.56 3.39
CA THR A 13 -4.74 -31.11 3.28
C THR A 13 -3.50 -30.28 3.56
N PHE A 14 -2.71 -30.63 4.58
CA PHE A 14 -1.44 -29.95 4.86
C PHE A 14 -0.43 -30.08 3.71
N SER A 15 -0.21 -31.29 3.19
CA SER A 15 0.69 -31.52 2.05
C SER A 15 0.23 -30.79 0.79
N PHE A 16 -1.08 -30.78 0.52
CA PHE A 16 -1.64 -30.02 -0.60
C PHE A 16 -1.38 -28.52 -0.44
N LEU A 17 -1.60 -27.97 0.77
CA LEU A 17 -1.37 -26.56 1.07
C LEU A 17 0.10 -26.18 0.88
N VAL A 18 1.04 -27.02 1.33
CA VAL A 18 2.49 -26.83 1.12
C VAL A 18 2.83 -26.84 -0.37
N LEU A 19 2.33 -27.81 -1.13
CA LEU A 19 2.57 -27.89 -2.57
C LEU A 19 2.02 -26.65 -3.30
N THR A 20 0.80 -26.23 -2.98
CA THR A 20 0.18 -25.04 -3.57
C THR A 20 1.01 -23.79 -3.30
N VAL A 21 1.44 -23.56 -2.05
CA VAL A 21 2.30 -22.42 -1.70
C VAL A 21 3.63 -22.46 -2.46
N SER A 22 4.22 -23.65 -2.62
CA SER A 22 5.50 -23.82 -3.31
C SER A 22 5.38 -23.52 -4.81
N ILE A 23 4.31 -23.96 -5.47
CA ILE A 23 4.04 -23.66 -6.88
C ILE A 23 3.80 -22.16 -7.08
N LEU A 24 2.97 -21.53 -6.23
CA LEU A 24 2.69 -20.10 -6.31
C LEU A 24 3.95 -19.24 -6.11
N LYS A 25 4.87 -19.68 -5.25
CA LYS A 25 6.16 -19.02 -5.07
C LYS A 25 7.07 -19.18 -6.29
N ALA A 26 7.11 -20.36 -6.90
CA ALA A 26 7.90 -20.61 -8.10
C ALA A 26 7.37 -19.87 -9.34
N SER A 27 6.06 -19.58 -9.40
CA SER A 27 5.44 -18.83 -10.50
C SER A 27 5.53 -17.30 -10.34
N ALA A 28 6.06 -16.80 -9.21
CA ALA A 28 6.20 -15.36 -9.01
C ALA A 28 7.29 -14.81 -9.94
N ILE A 29 6.92 -13.86 -10.79
CA ILE A 29 7.86 -13.17 -11.68
C ILE A 29 8.75 -12.28 -10.81
N HIS A 30 10.06 -12.55 -10.79
CA HIS A 30 11.06 -11.64 -10.23
C HIS A 30 11.68 -10.83 -11.36
N TYR A 31 11.61 -9.52 -11.23
CA TYR A 31 12.26 -8.61 -12.16
C TYR A 31 13.68 -8.33 -11.66
N ASP A 32 14.69 -8.75 -12.44
CA ASP A 32 16.08 -8.40 -12.18
C ASP A 32 16.35 -6.98 -12.68
N PHE A 33 16.17 -6.01 -11.80
CA PHE A 33 16.55 -4.63 -12.07
C PHE A 33 18.06 -4.47 -11.96
N SER A 34 18.71 -4.05 -13.06
CA SER A 34 20.12 -3.68 -13.04
C SER A 34 20.32 -2.48 -12.12
N GLN A 35 21.24 -2.61 -11.16
CA GLN A 35 21.54 -1.52 -10.23
C GLN A 35 22.29 -0.40 -10.97
N PRO A 36 21.87 0.87 -10.85
CA PRO A 36 22.66 1.98 -11.37
C PRO A 36 23.99 2.06 -10.61
N PRO A 37 25.09 2.43 -11.30
CA PRO A 37 26.38 2.63 -10.65
C PRO A 37 26.28 3.81 -9.68
N ASN A 38 26.67 3.59 -8.42
CA ASN A 38 26.88 4.57 -7.35
C ASN A 38 25.93 5.78 -7.32
N PHE A 39 24.73 5.59 -6.78
CA PHE A 39 24.16 6.60 -5.90
C PHE A 39 24.63 6.27 -4.47
N GLU A 40 25.64 6.99 -4.00
CA GLU A 40 25.85 7.15 -2.56
C GLU A 40 24.83 8.20 -2.11
N PRO A 41 23.81 7.87 -1.31
CA PRO A 41 23.00 8.90 -0.69
C PRO A 41 23.97 9.74 0.15
N ASP A 42 24.04 11.05 -0.10
CA ASP A 42 24.89 11.97 0.68
C ASP A 42 24.49 11.84 2.16
N ARG A 43 25.31 11.13 2.94
CA ARG A 43 24.99 10.69 4.31
C ARG A 43 25.19 11.83 5.32
N ASN A 44 24.83 13.04 4.96
CA ASN A 44 24.84 14.15 5.89
C ASN A 44 23.65 14.01 6.83
N ALA A 45 23.92 14.03 8.14
CA ALA A 45 23.02 13.67 9.23
C ALA A 45 21.66 14.42 9.24
N SER A 46 21.52 15.49 8.45
CA SER A 46 20.30 16.24 8.18
C SER A 46 19.27 15.46 7.34
N ASP A 47 19.69 14.70 6.33
CA ASP A 47 18.77 13.90 5.49
C ASP A 47 18.30 12.65 6.22
N LYS A 48 19.14 12.10 7.10
CA LYS A 48 18.73 11.00 7.99
C LYS A 48 17.66 11.44 9.00
N LEU A 49 17.65 12.73 9.37
CA LEU A 49 16.64 13.30 10.26
C LEU A 49 15.33 13.58 9.51
N VAL A 50 15.36 14.11 8.29
CA VAL A 50 14.17 14.25 7.42
C VAL A 50 13.60 12.86 7.06
N TYR A 51 14.49 11.90 6.81
CA TYR A 51 14.16 10.49 6.63
C TYR A 51 13.51 9.90 7.89
N ASP A 52 14.08 10.08 9.09
CA ASP A 52 13.45 9.61 10.33
C ASP A 52 12.13 10.33 10.65
N ILE A 53 11.96 11.61 10.30
CA ILE A 53 10.71 12.34 10.56
C ILE A 53 9.61 11.91 9.57
N ALA A 54 9.91 11.73 8.28
CA ALA A 54 8.97 11.20 7.29
C ALA A 54 8.68 9.69 7.52
N PHE A 55 9.70 8.92 7.87
CA PHE A 55 9.60 7.49 8.19
C PHE A 55 8.83 7.25 9.49
N ASN A 56 9.09 8.00 10.56
CA ASN A 56 8.39 7.87 11.83
C ASN A 56 6.96 8.46 11.78
N SER A 57 6.70 9.46 10.92
CA SER A 57 5.37 10.04 10.78
C SER A 57 4.39 9.14 10.00
N TYR A 58 4.84 8.34 9.03
CA TYR A 58 3.94 7.55 8.16
C TYR A 58 4.14 6.04 8.22
N TYR A 59 5.31 5.55 8.64
CA TYR A 59 5.55 4.12 8.83
C TYR A 59 5.53 3.74 10.32
N HIS A 60 4.33 3.60 10.89
CA HIS A 60 4.15 3.12 12.28
C HIS A 60 4.25 1.58 12.35
N GLY A 61 5.22 0.98 11.66
CA GLY A 61 5.31 -0.46 11.42
C GLY A 61 6.60 -1.09 11.93
N ASN A 62 6.56 -1.85 13.02
CA ASN A 62 7.76 -2.54 13.52
C ASN A 62 8.22 -3.74 12.66
N VAL A 63 7.58 -4.01 11.51
CA VAL A 63 7.82 -5.23 10.70
C VAL A 63 7.91 -4.86 9.23
N LEU A 64 9.13 -4.90 8.71
CA LEU A 64 9.47 -4.61 7.32
C LEU A 64 9.00 -5.72 6.37
N PRO A 65 8.71 -5.41 5.09
CA PRO A 65 8.33 -6.39 4.07
C PRO A 65 9.35 -7.49 3.79
N ASP A 66 10.59 -7.26 4.19
CA ASP A 66 11.71 -8.18 3.99
C ASP A 66 11.84 -9.24 5.10
N ASN A 67 11.02 -9.15 6.16
CA ASN A 67 11.03 -10.10 7.26
C ASN A 67 9.91 -11.16 7.09
N PRO A 68 10.15 -12.45 7.42
CA PRO A 68 9.11 -13.48 7.43
C PRO A 68 7.83 -13.11 8.19
N LEU A 69 7.94 -12.30 9.26
CA LEU A 69 6.81 -11.80 10.04
C LEU A 69 5.87 -10.87 9.25
N TRP A 70 6.32 -10.34 8.11
CA TRP A 70 5.48 -9.54 7.21
C TRP A 70 4.28 -10.35 6.70
N ASN A 71 4.48 -11.64 6.42
CA ASN A 71 3.40 -12.49 5.93
C ASN A 71 2.30 -12.64 6.99
N LEU A 72 2.67 -12.78 8.26
CA LEU A 72 1.72 -12.82 9.37
C LEU A 72 0.95 -11.50 9.50
N LYS A 73 1.64 -10.37 9.31
CA LYS A 73 1.03 -9.03 9.30
C LYS A 73 0.01 -8.90 8.17
N VAL A 74 0.34 -9.33 6.96
CA VAL A 74 -0.56 -9.27 5.79
C VAL A 74 -1.81 -10.13 6.03
N ILE A 75 -1.64 -11.32 6.63
CA ILE A 75 -2.79 -12.19 7.00
C ILE A 75 -3.69 -11.48 8.01
N ARG A 76 -3.10 -10.92 9.07
CA ARG A 76 -3.85 -10.14 10.09
C ARG A 76 -4.60 -8.98 9.44
N ASP A 77 -3.96 -8.19 8.58
CA ASP A 77 -4.60 -7.06 7.90
C ASP A 77 -5.80 -7.54 7.07
N ARG A 78 -5.66 -8.64 6.33
CA ARG A 78 -6.75 -9.24 5.54
C ARG A 78 -7.90 -9.73 6.43
N LEU A 79 -7.59 -10.36 7.56
CA LEU A 79 -8.61 -10.77 8.54
C LEU A 79 -9.35 -9.56 9.12
N TRP A 80 -8.63 -8.48 9.42
CA TRP A 80 -9.25 -7.27 9.95
C TRP A 80 -10.18 -6.61 8.93
N ILE A 81 -9.77 -6.52 7.67
CA ILE A 81 -10.64 -6.08 6.57
C ILE A 81 -11.88 -6.96 6.47
N LEU A 82 -11.72 -8.29 6.52
CA LEU A 82 -12.83 -9.25 6.42
C LEU A 82 -13.86 -9.09 7.55
N VAL A 83 -13.38 -8.86 8.77
CA VAL A 83 -14.23 -8.69 9.96
C VAL A 83 -14.91 -7.32 9.99
N THR A 84 -14.38 -6.33 9.26
CA THR A 84 -14.91 -4.96 9.24
C THR A 84 -16.04 -4.86 8.21
N THR A 85 -17.27 -5.01 8.68
CA THR A 85 -18.50 -4.98 7.85
C THR A 85 -19.04 -3.58 7.60
N ASP A 86 -18.63 -2.59 8.40
CA ASP A 86 -19.01 -1.20 8.22
C ASP A 86 -18.15 -0.56 7.11
N PRO A 87 -18.74 -0.15 5.97
CA PRO A 87 -18.00 0.36 4.82
C PRO A 87 -17.23 1.65 5.14
N ALA A 88 -17.74 2.52 6.04
CA ALA A 88 -17.03 3.74 6.44
C ALA A 88 -15.75 3.41 7.23
N LYS A 89 -15.86 2.50 8.21
CA LYS A 89 -14.68 2.02 8.96
C LYS A 89 -13.72 1.21 8.09
N ARG A 90 -14.27 0.48 7.12
CA ARG A 90 -13.46 -0.28 6.15
C ARG A 90 -12.66 0.65 5.25
N SER A 91 -13.25 1.77 4.82
CA SER A 91 -12.56 2.83 4.08
C SER A 91 -11.40 3.42 4.89
N GLU A 92 -11.63 3.80 6.16
CA GLU A 92 -10.56 4.27 7.05
C GLU A 92 -9.44 3.23 7.24
N LEU A 93 -9.81 1.95 7.39
CA LEU A 93 -8.86 0.86 7.52
C LEU A 93 -8.02 0.71 6.25
N TYR A 94 -8.65 0.77 5.07
CA TYR A 94 -7.93 0.73 3.79
C TYR A 94 -6.98 1.90 3.62
N LEU A 95 -7.41 3.12 3.95
CA LEU A 95 -6.58 4.32 3.92
C LEU A 95 -5.33 4.16 4.80
N MET A 96 -5.52 3.73 6.06
CA MET A 96 -4.40 3.45 6.98
C MET A 96 -3.43 2.39 6.43
N LEU A 97 -3.96 1.35 5.78
CA LEU A 97 -3.14 0.28 5.19
C LEU A 97 -2.39 0.73 3.93
N ALA A 98 -2.94 1.70 3.19
CA ALA A 98 -2.32 2.34 2.05
C ALA A 98 -1.11 3.18 2.49
N ASP A 99 -1.31 4.13 3.41
CA ASP A 99 -0.27 5.00 3.96
C ASP A 99 0.92 4.19 4.50
N LYS A 100 0.60 3.13 5.26
CA LYS A 100 1.60 2.25 5.84
C LYS A 100 2.44 1.52 4.80
N ARG A 101 1.82 1.08 3.70
CA ARG A 101 2.51 0.36 2.63
C ARG A 101 3.31 1.31 1.76
N LEU A 102 2.84 2.53 1.56
CA LEU A 102 3.59 3.57 0.88
C LEU A 102 4.91 3.88 1.61
N GLY A 103 4.86 4.07 2.93
CA GLY A 103 6.08 4.25 3.74
C GLY A 103 7.03 3.07 3.64
N ALA A 104 6.49 1.83 3.64
CA ALA A 104 7.30 0.63 3.44
C ALA A 104 7.92 0.55 2.04
N ALA A 105 7.20 0.98 1.00
CA ALA A 105 7.72 1.01 -0.37
C ALA A 105 8.90 1.99 -0.47
N SER A 106 8.74 3.22 0.04
CA SER A 106 9.81 4.22 0.06
C SER A 106 11.08 3.68 0.73
N TYR A 107 10.95 3.01 1.89
CA TYR A 107 12.06 2.32 2.55
C TYR A 107 12.74 1.28 1.65
N LEU A 108 11.98 0.45 0.93
CA LEU A 108 12.54 -0.58 0.08
C LEU A 108 13.31 -0.03 -1.11
N PHE A 109 12.82 1.05 -1.73
CA PHE A 109 13.53 1.71 -2.82
C PHE A 109 14.86 2.32 -2.35
N LEU A 110 14.86 2.98 -1.20
CA LEU A 110 16.09 3.54 -0.60
C LEU A 110 17.12 2.46 -0.23
N ASN A 111 16.65 1.26 0.11
CA ASN A 111 17.52 0.10 0.38
C ASN A 111 17.81 -0.75 -0.87
N LYS A 112 17.58 -0.21 -2.08
CA LYS A 112 17.85 -0.88 -3.37
C LYS A 112 17.08 -2.19 -3.58
N LYS A 113 15.97 -2.41 -2.87
CA LYS A 113 15.08 -3.57 -3.00
C LYS A 113 13.94 -3.25 -3.95
N THR A 114 14.28 -2.88 -5.19
CA THR A 114 13.36 -2.30 -6.18
C THR A 114 12.19 -3.22 -6.53
N ASP A 115 12.41 -4.51 -6.76
CA ASP A 115 11.34 -5.47 -7.10
C ASP A 115 10.27 -5.58 -6.00
N LEU A 116 10.73 -5.77 -4.75
CA LEU A 116 9.84 -5.79 -3.59
C LEU A 116 9.19 -4.42 -3.37
N GLY A 117 9.92 -3.34 -3.61
CA GLY A 117 9.45 -1.96 -3.53
C GLY A 117 8.28 -1.69 -4.47
N ILE A 118 8.38 -2.08 -5.74
CA ILE A 118 7.30 -1.96 -6.74
C ILE A 118 6.06 -2.76 -6.30
N SER A 119 6.25 -4.00 -5.83
CA SER A 119 5.14 -4.84 -5.37
C SER A 119 4.40 -4.19 -4.18
N VAL A 120 5.15 -3.62 -3.23
CA VAL A 120 4.58 -2.96 -2.05
C VAL A 120 3.92 -1.63 -2.41
N LEU A 121 4.54 -0.84 -3.29
CA LEU A 121 3.98 0.41 -3.81
C LEU A 121 2.65 0.16 -4.53
N THR A 122 2.63 -0.79 -5.45
CA THR A 122 1.41 -1.13 -6.20
C THR A 122 0.27 -1.56 -5.27
N LYS A 123 0.60 -2.27 -4.17
CA LYS A 123 -0.40 -2.63 -3.16
C LYS A 123 -0.86 -1.43 -2.34
N ALA A 124 0.02 -0.48 -2.03
CA ALA A 124 -0.35 0.75 -1.34
C ALA A 124 -1.42 1.50 -2.14
N GLU A 125 -1.20 1.71 -3.44
CA GLU A 125 -2.13 2.43 -4.31
C GLU A 125 -3.46 1.70 -4.50
N LYS A 126 -3.44 0.36 -4.58
CA LYS A 126 -4.67 -0.45 -4.61
C LYS A 126 -5.48 -0.35 -3.32
N TYR A 127 -4.83 -0.19 -2.17
CA TYR A 127 -5.54 0.06 -0.92
C TYR A 127 -6.11 1.48 -0.86
N LEU A 128 -5.42 2.47 -1.42
CA LEU A 128 -5.96 3.83 -1.53
C LEU A 128 -7.21 3.85 -2.41
N GLU A 129 -7.20 3.13 -3.53
CA GLU A 129 -8.37 2.93 -4.39
C GLU A 129 -9.52 2.24 -3.64
N ALA A 130 -9.24 1.13 -2.95
CA ALA A 130 -10.24 0.42 -2.15
C ALA A 130 -10.84 1.27 -1.02
N ALA A 131 -10.11 2.26 -0.52
CA ALA A 131 -10.61 3.22 0.46
C ALA A 131 -11.70 4.11 -0.15
N VAL A 132 -11.50 4.62 -1.37
CA VAL A 132 -12.52 5.39 -2.10
C VAL A 132 -13.73 4.50 -2.40
N ASP A 133 -13.51 3.30 -2.94
CA ASP A 133 -14.61 2.38 -3.27
C ASP A 133 -15.49 2.08 -2.04
N SER A 134 -14.87 1.85 -0.88
CA SER A 134 -15.59 1.60 0.37
C SER A 134 -16.30 2.85 0.92
N GLU A 135 -15.75 4.04 0.68
CA GLU A 135 -16.43 5.30 1.03
C GLU A 135 -17.69 5.50 0.18
N GLN A 136 -17.60 5.22 -1.11
CA GLN A 136 -18.75 5.28 -2.02
C GLN A 136 -19.85 4.29 -1.65
N GLU A 137 -19.47 3.08 -1.26
CA GLU A 137 -20.40 2.08 -0.74
C GLU A 137 -21.10 2.58 0.53
N ALA A 138 -20.36 3.16 1.48
CA ALA A 138 -20.93 3.74 2.69
C ALA A 138 -21.98 4.81 2.38
N LYS A 139 -21.67 5.68 1.41
CA LYS A 139 -22.59 6.70 0.90
C LYS A 139 -23.85 6.09 0.29
N MET A 140 -23.75 5.04 -0.52
CA MET A 140 -24.91 4.36 -1.11
C MET A 140 -25.81 3.73 -0.03
N GLU A 141 -25.21 3.22 1.05
CA GLU A 141 -25.92 2.64 2.18
C GLU A 141 -26.52 3.67 3.15
N ASN A 142 -26.43 4.98 2.84
CA ASN A 142 -26.78 6.09 3.75
C ASN A 142 -26.06 6.01 5.11
N LYS A 143 -24.96 5.26 5.20
CA LYS A 143 -24.09 5.22 6.37
C LYS A 143 -23.20 6.45 6.29
N ILE A 144 -23.51 7.43 7.15
CA ILE A 144 -22.81 8.71 7.38
C ILE A 144 -21.76 9.05 6.32
N ASN A 145 -22.15 10.01 5.50
CA ASN A 145 -21.31 10.64 4.51
C ASN A 145 -20.35 11.64 5.21
N SER A 146 -19.25 11.14 5.74
CA SER A 146 -18.29 12.03 6.41
C SER A 146 -17.45 12.71 5.32
N LEU A 147 -17.83 13.93 4.93
CA LEU A 147 -16.98 14.77 4.07
C LEU A 147 -15.54 14.88 4.64
N ASP A 148 -15.37 14.70 5.95
CA ASP A 148 -14.06 14.57 6.61
C ASP A 148 -13.26 13.33 6.15
N LEU A 149 -13.91 12.18 5.95
CA LEU A 149 -13.26 10.99 5.38
C LEU A 149 -12.82 11.24 3.94
N VAL A 150 -13.68 11.86 3.12
CA VAL A 150 -13.29 12.20 1.75
C VAL A 150 -12.18 13.24 1.72
N TYR A 151 -12.18 14.19 2.65
CA TYR A 151 -11.10 15.15 2.83
C TYR A 151 -9.78 14.46 3.19
N LYS A 152 -9.81 13.47 4.10
CA LYS A 152 -8.63 12.66 4.46
C LYS A 152 -8.10 11.87 3.27
N ILE A 153 -8.96 11.20 2.51
CA ILE A 153 -8.56 10.44 1.32
C ILE A 153 -7.98 11.38 0.24
N SER A 154 -8.61 12.54 0.02
CA SER A 154 -8.12 13.56 -0.91
C SER A 154 -6.73 14.06 -0.49
N SER A 155 -6.55 14.35 0.80
CA SER A 155 -5.27 14.77 1.35
C SER A 155 -4.20 13.69 1.20
N ALA A 156 -4.53 12.45 1.56
CA ALA A 156 -3.64 11.31 1.42
C ALA A 156 -3.22 11.09 -0.05
N SER A 157 -4.12 11.26 -1.02
CA SER A 157 -3.78 11.11 -2.44
C SER A 157 -2.71 12.12 -2.90
N ILE A 158 -2.72 13.34 -2.37
CA ILE A 158 -1.65 14.33 -2.63
C ILE A 158 -0.33 13.87 -2.02
N PHE A 159 -0.35 13.41 -0.77
CA PHE A 159 0.86 12.91 -0.10
C PHE A 159 1.42 11.64 -0.76
N HIS A 160 0.55 10.73 -1.19
CA HIS A 160 0.91 9.54 -1.95
C HIS A 160 1.70 9.91 -3.19
N ARG A 161 1.19 10.88 -3.96
CA ARG A 161 1.89 11.39 -5.13
C ARG A 161 3.26 11.97 -4.79
N GLN A 162 3.37 12.82 -3.77
CA GLN A 162 4.65 13.39 -3.35
C GLN A 162 5.68 12.30 -3.04
N ILE A 163 5.30 11.28 -2.27
CA ILE A 163 6.22 10.19 -1.91
C ILE A 163 6.58 9.34 -3.14
N ILE A 164 5.65 9.13 -4.08
CA ILE A 164 5.96 8.43 -5.33
C ILE A 164 6.94 9.24 -6.18
N GLU A 165 6.81 10.57 -6.23
CA GLU A 165 7.78 11.45 -6.88
C GLU A 165 9.15 11.36 -6.22
N ASP A 166 9.21 11.30 -4.89
CA ASP A 166 10.47 11.09 -4.17
C ASP A 166 11.08 9.70 -4.50
N ILE A 167 10.24 8.66 -4.63
CA ILE A 167 10.66 7.32 -5.04
C ILE A 167 11.24 7.33 -6.47
N MET A 168 10.68 8.13 -7.39
CA MET A 168 11.20 8.23 -8.76
C MET A 168 12.64 8.75 -8.81
N ASN A 169 13.02 9.62 -7.87
CA ASN A 169 14.37 10.20 -7.80
C ASN A 169 15.44 9.17 -7.39
N VAL A 170 15.06 8.14 -6.63
CA VAL A 170 15.96 7.10 -6.14
C VAL A 170 15.84 5.77 -6.90
N THR A 171 14.88 5.69 -7.83
CA THR A 171 14.57 4.48 -8.60
C THR A 171 15.46 4.33 -9.84
N THR A 172 15.75 3.08 -10.21
CA THR A 172 16.53 2.75 -11.42
C THR A 172 15.75 3.07 -12.70
N GLU A 173 16.42 3.45 -13.79
CA GLU A 173 15.76 3.77 -15.07
C GLU A 173 14.81 2.66 -15.56
N GLN A 174 15.15 1.40 -15.31
CA GLN A 174 14.34 0.24 -15.70
C GLN A 174 13.04 0.13 -14.90
N ALA A 175 13.05 0.56 -13.64
CA ALA A 175 11.88 0.50 -12.75
C ALA A 175 11.02 1.76 -12.80
N LYS A 176 11.55 2.89 -13.31
CA LYS A 176 10.81 4.16 -13.43
C LYS A 176 9.45 4.02 -14.12
N PRO A 177 9.28 3.29 -15.23
CA PRO A 177 7.97 3.13 -15.85
C PRO A 177 6.91 2.55 -14.89
N MET A 178 7.30 1.59 -14.06
CA MET A 178 6.40 0.95 -13.09
C MET A 178 6.02 1.91 -11.94
N VAL A 179 6.95 2.76 -11.52
CA VAL A 179 6.68 3.79 -10.51
C VAL A 179 5.80 4.90 -11.09
N VAL A 180 6.04 5.33 -12.32
CA VAL A 180 5.22 6.32 -13.04
C VAL A 180 3.78 5.83 -13.19
N LEU A 181 3.56 4.56 -13.55
CA LEU A 181 2.21 3.97 -13.61
C LEU A 181 1.48 4.03 -12.26
N SER A 182 2.21 4.04 -11.14
CA SER A 182 1.61 4.14 -9.81
C SER A 182 1.07 5.54 -9.51
N LEU A 183 1.51 6.60 -10.21
CA LEU A 183 0.99 7.96 -10.06
C LEU A 183 -0.44 8.15 -10.59
N ASP A 184 -0.92 7.24 -11.45
CA ASP A 184 -2.27 7.33 -11.99
C ASP A 184 -3.37 7.14 -10.93
N TYR A 185 -3.08 6.34 -9.89
CA TYR A 185 -3.99 6.11 -8.78
C TYR A 185 -4.26 7.38 -7.95
N PRO A 186 -3.25 8.02 -7.34
CA PRO A 186 -3.49 9.22 -6.52
C PRO A 186 -4.05 10.36 -7.35
N LYS A 187 -3.65 10.49 -8.63
CA LYS A 187 -4.19 11.51 -9.54
C LYS A 187 -5.69 11.31 -9.79
N ARG A 188 -6.12 10.07 -10.08
CA ARG A 188 -7.54 9.73 -10.28
C ARG A 188 -8.33 9.99 -9.00
N ILE A 189 -7.85 9.47 -7.88
CA ILE A 189 -8.49 9.56 -6.56
C ILE A 189 -8.63 11.01 -6.10
N TYR A 190 -7.59 11.82 -6.27
CA TYR A 190 -7.65 13.24 -5.96
C TYR A 190 -8.74 13.95 -6.77
N ARG A 191 -8.80 13.68 -8.08
CA ARG A 191 -9.74 14.33 -8.98
C ARG A 191 -11.19 13.97 -8.64
N GLU A 192 -11.42 12.71 -8.27
CA GLU A 192 -12.72 12.22 -7.82
C GLU A 192 -13.12 12.82 -6.47
N THR A 193 -12.27 12.72 -5.46
CA THR A 193 -12.54 13.23 -4.10
C THR A 193 -12.66 14.76 -4.05
N SER A 194 -11.86 15.49 -4.83
CA SER A 194 -11.97 16.96 -4.91
C SER A 194 -13.29 17.41 -5.53
N SER A 195 -13.74 16.76 -6.59
CA SER A 195 -15.05 17.04 -7.20
C SER A 195 -16.18 16.84 -6.18
N TYR A 196 -16.04 15.82 -5.33
CA TYR A 196 -16.99 15.52 -4.28
C TYR A 196 -16.99 16.54 -3.14
N LEU A 197 -15.81 16.95 -2.68
CA LEU A 197 -15.66 17.99 -1.66
C LEU A 197 -16.29 19.31 -2.09
N VAL A 198 -16.06 19.71 -3.35
CA VAL A 198 -16.66 20.93 -3.92
C VAL A 198 -18.19 20.82 -3.94
N ALA A 199 -18.73 19.67 -4.37
CA ALA A 199 -20.18 19.44 -4.35
C ALA A 199 -20.77 19.45 -2.92
N GLY A 200 -19.98 19.03 -1.93
CA GLY A 200 -20.32 19.07 -0.50
C GLY A 200 -20.09 20.44 0.17
N GLY A 201 -19.67 21.46 -0.57
CA GLY A 201 -19.40 22.81 -0.02
C GLY A 201 -18.07 22.96 0.71
N MET A 202 -17.18 21.97 0.64
CA MET A 202 -15.81 22.05 1.17
C MET A 202 -14.82 22.48 0.09
N ARG A 203 -13.72 23.10 0.54
CA ARG A 203 -12.60 23.42 -0.36
C ARG A 203 -11.57 22.29 -0.29
N PRO A 204 -11.28 21.60 -1.40
CA PRO A 204 -10.16 20.66 -1.45
C PRO A 204 -8.83 21.40 -1.25
N ILE A 205 -7.80 20.66 -0.87
CA ILE A 205 -6.42 21.16 -0.89
C ILE A 205 -6.07 21.60 -2.32
N HIS A 206 -5.11 22.51 -2.50
CA HIS A 206 -4.69 22.92 -3.85
C HIS A 206 -4.30 21.71 -4.71
N ASN A 207 -4.77 21.67 -5.95
CA ASN A 207 -4.49 20.58 -6.89
C ASN A 207 -3.02 20.64 -7.34
N PRO A 208 -2.15 19.70 -6.91
CA PRO A 208 -0.77 19.71 -7.40
C PRO A 208 -0.65 19.09 -8.80
N PHE A 209 -1.71 18.47 -9.36
CA PHE A 209 -1.70 17.66 -10.60
C PHE A 209 -1.94 18.46 -11.89
N GLU A 210 -2.00 19.79 -11.78
CA GLU A 210 -2.07 20.74 -12.89
C GLU A 210 -0.70 21.31 -13.26
#